data_AF-A0A1I6PPB1-F1
#
_entry.id   AF-A0A1I6PPB1-F1
#
_cell.length_a   1.000
_cell.length_b   1.000
_cell.length_c   1.000
_cell.angle_alpha   90.00
_cell.angle_beta   90.00
_cell.angle_gamma   90.00
#
_symmetry.space_group_name_H-M   'P 1'
#
loop_
_entity.id
_entity.type
_entity.pdbx_description
1 polymer ?
#
loop_
_entity_poly.entity_id
_entity_poly.type
_entity_poly.pdbx_seq_one_letter_code
_entity_poly.pdbx_strand_id
1 'polypeptide(L)'
;MENKHLYKDIRYLIDGNEAQQDAFRVLKQFKVMEILQVYNPILTGTVPIALNIEGSDLDIICEVYDFAEFRERLTDQFGECEGFEISEKIVSGIRRMKAGFRLEGWDIEVFGQPIPTSEQNAYRHMLIEDRVLKLAGEDFRSLVVSMKRGGTKTEPAFSSLLGLEEKGDAYEAILELENWTDEEIKQACGVYESSSNHIRSISELVKKSKYSYKPSTADIDPDFGPNREYSFQRYIENHAIHVSQGVNENYAHLTIYGKDEFTFKCTLVDVKKETPSLIPALEASVIEDDHEDYEFYDAMPHIGAVEVRDVEWICLLPEEPKELGEKFFTFVSSFLNHHFYNRSSDIKELEPVKEYIEKDHWFMMKFPFEGKTYIRTRQLW
;
A
#
# COMPACT_ATOMS: atom_id res chain seq x y z
N MET A 1 -25.29 -10.67 0.17
CA MET A 1 -25.76 -9.52 -0.64
C MET A 1 -26.56 -8.56 0.25
N GLU A 2 -25.89 -7.81 1.11
CA GLU A 2 -26.49 -6.72 1.89
C GLU A 2 -25.65 -5.48 1.62
N ASN A 3 -26.19 -4.54 0.83
CA ASN A 3 -25.84 -3.12 0.68
C ASN A 3 -25.91 -2.60 -0.77
N LYS A 4 -27.04 -2.77 -1.46
CA LYS A 4 -27.35 -2.01 -2.70
C LYS A 4 -27.56 -0.49 -2.47
N HIS A 5 -27.40 0.00 -1.23
CA HIS A 5 -27.71 1.37 -0.84
C HIS A 5 -26.50 2.20 -0.36
N LEU A 6 -25.30 1.60 -0.20
CA LEU A 6 -24.20 2.25 0.54
C LEU A 6 -23.71 3.58 -0.08
N TYR A 7 -23.81 3.72 -1.40
CA TYR A 7 -23.24 4.86 -2.14
C TYR A 7 -24.27 5.79 -2.79
N LYS A 8 -25.56 5.61 -2.50
CA LYS A 8 -26.63 6.47 -3.06
C LYS A 8 -26.73 7.85 -2.40
N ASP A 9 -25.98 8.07 -1.33
CA ASP A 9 -25.94 9.31 -0.58
C ASP A 9 -24.49 9.56 -0.18
N ILE A 10 -23.99 10.79 -0.37
CA ILE A 10 -22.59 11.14 -0.11
C ILE A 10 -22.23 11.22 1.39
N ARG A 11 -23.18 11.07 2.31
CA ARG A 11 -22.95 11.17 3.76
C ARG A 11 -21.91 10.19 4.30
N TYR A 12 -21.65 9.07 3.64
CA TYR A 12 -20.58 8.14 4.07
C TYR A 12 -19.18 8.77 4.00
N LEU A 13 -19.00 9.83 3.21
CA LEU A 13 -17.74 10.56 3.11
C LEU A 13 -17.39 11.36 4.38
N ILE A 14 -18.38 11.65 5.25
CA ILE A 14 -18.16 12.40 6.50
C ILE A 14 -17.21 11.63 7.43
N ASP A 15 -17.34 10.31 7.46
CA ASP A 15 -16.52 9.43 8.29
C ASP A 15 -15.30 8.88 7.51
N GLY A 16 -15.03 9.43 6.32
CA GLY A 16 -13.93 9.04 5.44
C GLY A 16 -12.61 9.74 5.76
N ASN A 17 -11.60 9.52 4.90
CA ASN A 17 -10.32 10.23 4.98
C ASN A 17 -10.44 11.73 4.63
N GLU A 18 -9.37 12.50 4.80
CA GLU A 18 -9.36 13.95 4.55
C GLU A 18 -9.90 14.32 3.16
N ALA A 19 -9.50 13.58 2.12
CA ALA A 19 -9.96 13.85 0.75
C ALA A 19 -11.46 13.57 0.58
N GLN A 20 -11.99 12.54 1.24
CA GLN A 20 -13.42 12.24 1.25
C GLN A 20 -14.21 13.32 1.99
N GLN A 21 -13.73 13.76 3.15
CA GLN A 21 -14.36 14.82 3.94
C GLN A 21 -14.36 16.16 3.17
N ASP A 22 -13.26 16.48 2.48
CA ASP A 22 -13.17 17.67 1.64
C ASP A 22 -14.10 17.57 0.41
N ALA A 23 -14.14 16.42 -0.26
CA ALA A 23 -15.09 16.18 -1.35
C ALA A 23 -16.55 16.34 -0.87
N PHE A 24 -16.90 15.81 0.30
CA PHE A 24 -18.23 16.00 0.90
C PHE A 24 -18.53 17.49 1.14
N ARG A 25 -17.58 18.22 1.72
CA ARG A 25 -17.69 19.65 1.99
C ARG A 25 -17.96 20.43 0.70
N VAL A 26 -17.17 20.21 -0.35
CA VAL A 26 -17.32 20.89 -1.65
C VAL A 26 -18.66 20.54 -2.29
N LEU A 27 -19.00 19.25 -2.42
CA LEU A 27 -20.26 18.84 -3.04
C LEU A 27 -21.48 19.40 -2.29
N LYS A 28 -21.40 19.50 -0.95
CA LYS A 28 -22.47 20.05 -0.13
C LYS A 28 -22.58 21.57 -0.21
N GLN A 29 -21.45 22.27 -0.20
CA GLN A 29 -21.38 23.73 -0.28
C GLN A 29 -21.99 24.24 -1.60
N PHE A 30 -21.63 23.60 -2.72
CA PHE A 30 -22.12 23.97 -4.05
C PHE A 30 -23.41 23.25 -4.44
N LYS A 31 -23.97 22.42 -3.54
CA LYS A 31 -25.24 21.70 -3.72
C LYS A 31 -25.30 20.85 -4.99
N VAL A 32 -24.16 20.26 -5.38
CA VAL A 32 -24.02 19.58 -6.68
C VAL A 32 -25.00 18.42 -6.78
N MET A 33 -25.09 17.61 -5.73
CA MET A 33 -26.00 16.45 -5.69
C MET A 33 -27.48 16.87 -5.65
N GLU A 34 -27.82 17.97 -4.99
CA GLU A 34 -29.19 18.49 -4.97
C GLU A 34 -29.62 19.07 -6.33
N ILE A 35 -28.72 19.79 -7.01
CA ILE A 35 -28.96 20.34 -8.35
C ILE A 35 -29.27 19.21 -9.35
N LEU A 36 -28.54 18.09 -9.22
CA LEU A 36 -28.66 16.94 -10.11
C LEU A 36 -29.72 15.92 -9.67
N GLN A 37 -30.39 16.13 -8.53
CA GLN A 37 -31.24 15.13 -7.86
C GLN A 37 -32.28 14.46 -8.78
N VAL A 38 -32.87 15.23 -9.70
CA VAL A 38 -33.86 14.74 -10.69
C VAL A 38 -33.31 13.64 -11.60
N TYR A 39 -31.99 13.58 -11.80
CA TYR A 39 -31.30 12.56 -12.60
C TYR A 39 -30.73 11.41 -11.75
N ASN A 40 -31.13 11.30 -10.48
CA ASN A 40 -30.70 10.27 -9.54
C ASN A 40 -29.16 10.13 -9.45
N PRO A 41 -28.45 11.21 -9.09
CA PRO A 41 -27.01 11.31 -9.21
C PRO A 41 -26.29 10.39 -8.21
N ILE A 42 -25.19 9.78 -8.63
CA ILE A 42 -24.32 8.98 -7.76
C ILE A 42 -22.88 9.42 -7.95
N LEU A 43 -22.19 9.71 -6.84
CA LEU A 43 -20.75 9.90 -6.84
C LEU A 43 -20.07 8.53 -7.01
N THR A 44 -19.26 8.41 -8.05
CA THR A 44 -18.53 7.20 -8.44
C THR A 44 -17.02 7.47 -8.49
N GLY A 45 -16.25 6.47 -8.94
CA GLY A 45 -14.82 6.60 -9.11
C GLY A 45 -14.06 6.31 -7.82
N THR A 46 -12.86 6.87 -7.70
CA THR A 46 -11.86 6.38 -6.74
C THR A 46 -11.93 7.07 -5.37
N VAL A 47 -12.49 8.28 -5.28
CA VAL A 47 -12.68 9.00 -4.02
C VAL A 47 -13.68 8.29 -3.09
N PRO A 48 -14.89 7.85 -3.55
CA PRO A 48 -15.83 7.10 -2.72
C PRO A 48 -15.24 5.89 -1.99
N ILE A 49 -14.26 5.24 -2.61
CA ILE A 49 -13.67 4.00 -2.13
C ILE A 49 -12.23 4.19 -1.64
N ALA A 50 -11.81 5.43 -1.33
CA ALA A 50 -10.49 5.75 -0.78
C ALA A 50 -9.31 5.17 -1.59
N LEU A 51 -9.39 5.29 -2.92
CA LEU A 51 -8.32 4.96 -3.86
C LEU A 51 -7.80 6.18 -4.62
N ASN A 52 -8.27 7.37 -4.25
CA ASN A 52 -7.85 8.60 -4.89
C ASN A 52 -6.35 8.87 -4.63
N ILE A 53 -5.72 9.46 -5.63
CA ILE A 53 -4.38 10.05 -5.56
C ILE A 53 -4.49 11.56 -5.83
N GLU A 54 -3.40 12.31 -5.62
CA GLU A 54 -3.35 13.72 -5.98
C GLU A 54 -3.77 13.93 -7.44
N GLY A 55 -4.69 14.88 -7.67
CA GLY A 55 -5.26 15.15 -8.99
C GLY A 55 -6.38 14.20 -9.44
N SER A 56 -6.94 13.38 -8.55
CA SER A 56 -8.16 12.61 -8.87
C SER A 56 -9.38 13.53 -8.96
N ASP A 57 -10.30 13.19 -9.85
CA ASP A 57 -11.58 13.86 -10.08
C ASP A 57 -12.71 13.30 -9.19
N LEU A 58 -13.82 14.06 -9.16
CA LEU A 58 -15.11 13.64 -8.60
C LEU A 58 -16.06 13.29 -9.74
N ASP A 59 -16.20 11.99 -10.03
CA ASP A 59 -17.11 11.48 -11.05
C ASP A 59 -18.55 11.39 -10.53
N ILE A 60 -19.51 12.02 -11.20
CA ILE A 60 -20.92 11.95 -10.87
C ILE A 60 -21.69 11.44 -12.07
N ILE A 61 -22.33 10.27 -11.93
CA ILE A 61 -23.20 9.72 -12.98
C ILE A 61 -24.66 10.11 -12.78
N CYS A 62 -25.38 10.26 -13.89
CA CYS A 62 -26.78 10.68 -13.96
C CYS A 62 -27.57 9.81 -14.97
N GLU A 63 -28.84 9.55 -14.66
CA GLU A 63 -29.82 8.93 -15.55
C GLU A 63 -30.55 10.02 -16.35
N VAL A 64 -30.32 10.08 -17.66
CA VAL A 64 -30.74 11.20 -18.52
C VAL A 64 -31.46 10.72 -19.77
N TYR A 65 -32.72 11.13 -19.91
CA TYR A 65 -33.53 10.89 -21.11
C TYR A 65 -33.72 12.17 -21.95
N ASP A 66 -33.88 13.33 -21.29
CA ASP A 66 -33.92 14.64 -21.95
C ASP A 66 -32.57 15.35 -21.85
N PHE A 67 -31.76 15.20 -22.89
CA PHE A 67 -30.43 15.81 -22.96
C PHE A 67 -30.47 17.32 -23.23
N ALA A 68 -31.57 17.87 -23.74
CA ALA A 68 -31.68 19.31 -23.95
C ALA A 68 -31.85 20.00 -22.59
N GLU A 69 -32.79 19.50 -21.77
CA GLU A 69 -32.98 19.98 -20.40
C GLU A 69 -31.72 19.77 -19.55
N PHE A 70 -31.07 18.61 -19.66
CA PHE A 70 -29.85 18.31 -18.91
C PHE A 70 -28.71 19.28 -19.25
N ARG A 71 -28.52 19.59 -20.53
CA ARG A 71 -27.51 20.56 -21.00
C ARG A 71 -27.78 21.96 -20.47
N GLU A 72 -29.03 22.42 -20.60
CA GLU A 72 -29.45 23.73 -20.12
C GLU A 72 -29.19 23.84 -18.62
N ARG A 73 -29.61 22.86 -17.83
CA ARG A 73 -29.36 22.84 -16.39
C ARG A 73 -27.88 22.87 -16.04
N LEU A 74 -27.05 22.03 -16.67
CA LEU A 74 -25.61 22.03 -16.40
C LEU A 74 -24.94 23.36 -16.75
N THR A 75 -25.37 23.97 -17.85
CA THR A 75 -24.84 25.26 -18.32
C THR A 75 -25.29 26.40 -17.41
N ASP A 76 -26.55 26.41 -16.98
CA ASP A 76 -27.10 27.44 -16.10
C ASP A 76 -26.49 27.38 -14.70
N GLN A 77 -26.17 26.18 -14.20
CA GLN A 77 -25.67 25.98 -12.83
C GLN A 77 -24.15 26.05 -12.73
N PHE A 78 -23.43 25.57 -13.75
CA PHE A 78 -21.97 25.40 -13.70
C PHE A 78 -21.23 26.10 -14.85
N GLY A 79 -21.93 26.76 -15.78
CA GLY A 79 -21.33 27.35 -16.97
C GLY A 79 -20.35 28.50 -16.71
N GLU A 80 -20.44 29.14 -15.54
CA GLU A 80 -19.50 30.18 -15.10
C GLU A 80 -18.35 29.63 -14.23
N CYS A 81 -18.35 28.32 -13.93
CA CYS A 81 -17.27 27.69 -13.18
C CYS A 81 -15.98 27.59 -14.00
N GLU A 82 -14.85 27.60 -13.31
CA GLU A 82 -13.54 27.42 -13.96
C GLU A 82 -13.51 26.09 -14.72
N GLY A 83 -12.96 26.12 -15.94
CA GLY A 83 -12.80 24.91 -16.75
C GLY A 83 -14.10 24.29 -17.25
N PHE A 84 -15.24 24.99 -17.19
CA PHE A 84 -16.50 24.42 -17.67
C PHE A 84 -16.41 24.03 -19.15
N GLU A 85 -16.60 22.74 -19.40
CA GLU A 85 -16.72 22.17 -20.73
C GLU A 85 -17.90 21.20 -20.77
N ILE A 86 -18.63 21.17 -21.88
CA ILE A 86 -19.74 20.23 -22.07
C ILE A 86 -19.67 19.61 -23.45
N SER A 87 -19.70 18.29 -23.50
CA SER A 87 -19.57 17.51 -24.72
C SER A 87 -20.63 16.42 -24.79
N GLU A 88 -20.95 16.02 -26.01
CA GLU A 88 -21.96 15.02 -26.29
C GLU A 88 -21.45 14.06 -27.36
N LYS A 89 -21.68 12.76 -27.16
CA LYS A 89 -21.25 11.70 -28.07
C LYS A 89 -22.32 10.62 -28.15
N ILE A 90 -22.30 9.84 -29.23
CA ILE A 90 -23.05 8.58 -29.34
C ILE A 90 -22.03 7.46 -29.40
N VAL A 91 -22.13 6.49 -28.50
CA VAL A 91 -21.26 5.29 -28.51
C VAL A 91 -22.11 4.05 -28.34
N SER A 92 -21.88 3.07 -29.21
CA SER A 92 -22.70 1.84 -29.28
C SER A 92 -24.20 2.12 -29.39
N GLY A 93 -24.57 3.19 -30.09
CA GLY A 93 -25.97 3.62 -30.26
C GLY A 93 -26.58 4.36 -29.06
N ILE A 94 -25.82 4.53 -27.96
CA ILE A 94 -26.29 5.19 -26.75
C ILE A 94 -25.79 6.63 -26.73
N ARG A 95 -26.71 7.57 -26.58
CA ARG A 95 -26.41 8.99 -26.41
C ARG A 95 -25.87 9.23 -25.01
N ARG A 96 -24.77 9.99 -24.91
CA ARG A 96 -24.12 10.32 -23.64
C ARG A 96 -23.62 11.76 -23.64
N MET A 97 -23.67 12.39 -22.47
CA MET A 97 -23.21 13.76 -22.25
C MET A 97 -22.23 13.78 -21.08
N LYS A 98 -21.18 14.57 -21.21
CA LYS A 98 -20.18 14.78 -20.18
C LYS A 98 -20.00 16.28 -20.00
N ALA A 99 -20.07 16.76 -18.77
CA ALA A 99 -19.64 18.09 -18.39
C ALA A 99 -18.49 18.02 -17.38
N GLY A 100 -17.44 18.79 -17.60
CA GLY A 100 -16.32 18.96 -16.68
C GLY A 100 -16.30 20.38 -16.16
N PHE A 101 -15.99 20.60 -14.89
CA PHE A 101 -15.76 21.92 -14.30
C PHE A 101 -14.99 21.78 -12.98
N ARG A 102 -14.44 22.89 -12.49
CA ARG A 102 -13.63 22.90 -11.26
C ARG A 102 -14.31 23.66 -10.12
N LEU A 103 -14.29 23.07 -8.92
CA LEU A 103 -14.74 23.71 -7.68
C LEU A 103 -13.69 23.51 -6.57
N GLU A 104 -13.16 24.61 -6.05
CA GLU A 104 -12.25 24.64 -4.89
C GLU A 104 -11.13 23.60 -4.92
N GLY A 105 -10.47 23.46 -6.09
CA GLY A 105 -9.36 22.54 -6.27
C GLY A 105 -9.75 21.20 -6.89
N TRP A 106 -11.01 20.77 -6.76
CA TRP A 106 -11.53 19.53 -7.35
C TRP A 106 -11.97 19.71 -8.79
N ASP A 107 -11.50 18.83 -9.67
CA ASP A 107 -12.10 18.61 -10.97
C ASP A 107 -13.33 17.71 -10.79
N ILE A 108 -14.48 18.16 -11.31
CA ILE A 108 -15.76 17.47 -11.22
C ILE A 108 -16.20 17.09 -12.62
N GLU A 109 -16.57 15.83 -12.80
CA GLU A 109 -17.07 15.28 -14.05
C GLU A 109 -18.50 14.78 -13.87
N VAL A 110 -19.46 15.41 -14.56
CA VAL A 110 -20.86 14.96 -14.58
C VAL A 110 -21.14 14.22 -15.88
N PHE A 111 -21.49 12.94 -15.78
CA PHE A 111 -21.78 12.07 -16.91
C PHE A 111 -23.24 11.63 -16.93
N GLY A 112 -23.93 11.81 -18.06
CA GLY A 112 -25.34 11.47 -18.25
C GLY A 112 -25.59 10.52 -19.41
N GLN A 113 -26.43 9.50 -19.19
CA GLN A 113 -26.90 8.56 -20.23
C GLN A 113 -28.29 7.98 -19.89
N PRO A 114 -29.06 7.43 -20.86
CA PRO A 114 -30.41 6.93 -20.63
C PRO A 114 -30.43 5.53 -19.99
N ILE A 115 -29.60 5.32 -18.96
CA ILE A 115 -29.48 4.08 -18.19
C ILE A 115 -29.59 4.42 -16.70
N PRO A 116 -30.37 3.68 -15.90
CA PRO A 116 -30.45 3.89 -14.45
C PRO A 116 -29.06 3.92 -13.80
N THR A 117 -28.78 4.90 -12.94
CA THR A 117 -27.43 5.07 -12.35
C THR A 117 -26.93 3.83 -11.62
N SER A 118 -27.82 3.01 -11.06
CA SER A 118 -27.46 1.72 -10.44
C SER A 118 -27.04 0.62 -11.41
N GLU A 119 -27.30 0.79 -12.71
CA GLU A 119 -26.96 -0.17 -13.78
C GLU A 119 -25.79 0.33 -14.64
N GLN A 120 -25.34 1.57 -14.45
CA GLN A 120 -24.22 2.12 -15.20
C GLN A 120 -22.90 1.48 -14.77
N ASN A 121 -22.02 1.22 -15.73
CA ASN A 121 -20.78 0.50 -15.47
C ASN A 121 -19.87 1.21 -14.45
N ALA A 122 -19.79 2.54 -14.43
CA ALA A 122 -18.99 3.27 -13.42
C ALA A 122 -19.40 2.92 -11.97
N TYR A 123 -20.71 2.79 -11.72
CA TYR A 123 -21.21 2.38 -10.41
C TYR A 123 -20.95 0.90 -10.14
N ARG A 124 -21.17 0.04 -11.13
CA ARG A 124 -20.93 -1.40 -11.01
C ARG A 124 -19.45 -1.70 -10.71
N HIS A 125 -18.53 -1.06 -11.43
CA HIS A 125 -17.09 -1.13 -11.18
C HIS A 125 -16.73 -0.74 -9.76
N MET A 126 -17.14 0.46 -9.33
CA MET A 126 -16.84 0.95 -7.99
C MET A 126 -17.35 0.00 -6.89
N LEU A 127 -18.52 -0.60 -7.06
CA LEU A 127 -19.05 -1.59 -6.11
C LEU A 127 -18.22 -2.89 -6.08
N ILE A 128 -17.75 -3.35 -7.24
CA ILE A 128 -16.89 -4.52 -7.33
C ILE A 128 -15.52 -4.22 -6.69
N GLU A 129 -14.93 -3.08 -7.01
CA GLU A 129 -13.65 -2.62 -6.46
C GLU A 129 -13.73 -2.48 -4.93
N ASP A 130 -14.78 -1.83 -4.41
CA ASP A 130 -15.04 -1.74 -2.96
C ASP A 130 -15.19 -3.12 -2.32
N ARG A 131 -15.92 -4.04 -2.96
CA ARG A 131 -16.07 -5.43 -2.49
C ARG A 131 -14.72 -6.14 -2.43
N VAL A 132 -13.89 -6.00 -3.46
CA VAL A 132 -12.53 -6.56 -3.49
C VAL A 132 -11.69 -5.97 -2.37
N LEU A 133 -11.68 -4.65 -2.20
CA LEU A 133 -10.91 -3.97 -1.14
C LEU A 133 -11.32 -4.44 0.26
N LYS A 134 -12.62 -4.59 0.52
CA LYS A 134 -13.14 -5.10 1.81
C LYS A 134 -12.75 -6.56 2.08
N LEU A 135 -12.65 -7.38 1.04
CA LEU A 135 -12.27 -8.78 1.15
C LEU A 135 -10.75 -8.98 1.24
N ALA A 136 -9.98 -8.16 0.55
CA ALA A 136 -8.52 -8.25 0.44
C ALA A 136 -7.78 -7.53 1.59
N GLY A 137 -8.38 -6.48 2.15
CA GLY A 137 -7.80 -5.68 3.23
C GLY A 137 -6.90 -4.54 2.74
N GLU A 138 -6.28 -3.85 3.69
CA GLU A 138 -5.60 -2.57 3.46
C GLU A 138 -4.28 -2.70 2.67
N ASP A 139 -3.62 -3.85 2.74
CA ASP A 139 -2.40 -4.16 1.97
C ASP A 139 -2.69 -4.08 0.46
N PHE A 140 -3.81 -4.67 0.06
CA PHE A 140 -4.26 -4.64 -1.34
C PHE A 140 -4.58 -3.22 -1.78
N ARG A 141 -5.23 -2.42 -0.92
CA ARG A 141 -5.49 -1.00 -1.19
C ARG A 141 -4.19 -0.24 -1.43
N SER A 142 -3.20 -0.44 -0.56
CA SER A 142 -1.89 0.20 -0.64
C SER A 142 -1.17 -0.15 -1.94
N LEU A 143 -1.25 -1.41 -2.39
CA LEU A 143 -0.72 -1.84 -3.68
C LEU A 143 -1.42 -1.14 -4.85
N VAL A 144 -2.76 -1.08 -4.85
CA VAL A 144 -3.52 -0.36 -5.89
C VAL A 144 -3.11 1.12 -5.94
N VAL A 145 -3.04 1.80 -4.79
CA VAL A 145 -2.63 3.21 -4.71
C VAL A 145 -1.20 3.41 -5.20
N SER A 146 -0.27 2.51 -4.85
CA SER A 146 1.11 2.54 -5.34
C SER A 146 1.19 2.41 -6.86
N MET A 147 0.46 1.45 -7.44
CA MET A 147 0.37 1.28 -8.90
C MET A 147 -0.22 2.52 -9.58
N LYS A 148 -1.22 3.15 -8.98
CA LYS A 148 -1.81 4.40 -9.46
C LYS A 148 -0.83 5.58 -9.43
N ARG A 149 -0.08 5.73 -8.33
CA ARG A 149 1.01 6.72 -8.25
C ARG A 149 2.10 6.47 -9.30
N GLY A 150 2.32 5.21 -9.66
CA GLY A 150 3.19 4.80 -10.76
C GLY A 150 2.61 5.02 -12.18
N GLY A 151 1.40 5.59 -12.30
CA GLY A 151 0.75 5.91 -13.57
C GLY A 151 -0.19 4.84 -14.11
N THR A 152 -0.46 3.77 -13.36
CA THR A 152 -1.41 2.71 -13.76
C THR A 152 -2.85 3.16 -13.47
N LYS A 153 -3.80 2.88 -14.36
CA LYS A 153 -5.22 3.16 -14.10
C LYS A 153 -5.80 2.15 -13.09
N THR A 154 -6.95 2.48 -12.50
CA THR A 154 -7.59 1.67 -11.45
C THR A 154 -7.90 0.25 -11.93
N GLU A 155 -8.66 0.07 -13.00
CA GLU A 155 -9.08 -1.25 -13.47
C GLU A 155 -7.89 -2.12 -13.91
N PRO A 156 -6.89 -1.62 -14.64
CA PRO A 156 -5.66 -2.36 -14.91
C PRO A 156 -4.87 -2.75 -13.65
N ALA A 157 -4.84 -1.90 -12.62
CA ALA A 157 -4.19 -2.22 -11.35
C ALA A 157 -4.90 -3.38 -10.65
N PHE A 158 -6.23 -3.34 -10.53
CA PHE A 158 -7.01 -4.46 -9.99
C PHE A 158 -6.87 -5.72 -10.84
N SER A 159 -6.96 -5.60 -12.17
CA SER A 159 -6.83 -6.73 -13.09
C SER A 159 -5.49 -7.43 -12.90
N SER A 160 -4.40 -6.67 -12.80
CA SER A 160 -3.09 -7.24 -12.50
C SER A 160 -3.07 -7.88 -11.11
N LEU A 161 -3.49 -7.15 -10.08
CA LEU A 161 -3.51 -7.60 -8.68
C LEU A 161 -4.42 -8.82 -8.40
N LEU A 162 -5.26 -9.21 -9.35
CA LEU A 162 -6.14 -10.37 -9.25
C LEU A 162 -5.76 -11.50 -10.23
N GLY A 163 -4.67 -11.33 -10.99
CA GLY A 163 -4.22 -12.30 -11.99
C GLY A 163 -5.19 -12.45 -13.17
N LEU A 164 -5.83 -11.36 -13.58
CA LEU A 164 -6.86 -11.33 -14.63
C LEU A 164 -6.33 -10.88 -15.99
N GLU A 165 -5.01 -10.70 -16.15
CA GLU A 165 -4.43 -10.15 -17.39
C GLU A 165 -4.71 -11.03 -18.61
N GLU A 166 -4.85 -12.35 -18.42
CA GLU A 166 -5.19 -13.29 -19.49
C GLU A 166 -6.61 -13.13 -20.03
N LYS A 167 -7.50 -12.41 -19.32
CA LYS A 167 -8.87 -12.12 -19.76
C LYS A 167 -8.97 -10.98 -20.77
N GLY A 168 -7.85 -10.29 -21.05
CA GLY A 168 -7.79 -9.23 -22.06
C GLY A 168 -8.11 -7.86 -21.49
N ASP A 169 -9.27 -7.31 -21.84
CA ASP A 169 -9.64 -5.95 -21.44
C ASP A 169 -9.91 -5.87 -19.93
N ALA A 170 -9.13 -5.05 -19.22
CA ALA A 170 -9.20 -4.95 -17.77
C ALA A 170 -10.56 -4.44 -17.27
N TYR A 171 -11.25 -3.60 -18.06
CA TYR A 171 -12.55 -3.08 -17.71
C TYR A 171 -13.58 -4.22 -17.70
N GLU A 172 -13.66 -4.99 -18.78
CA GLU A 172 -14.56 -6.14 -18.85
C GLU A 172 -14.20 -7.23 -17.83
N ALA A 173 -12.89 -7.48 -17.62
CA ALA A 173 -12.42 -8.47 -16.66
C ALA A 173 -12.87 -8.17 -15.22
N ILE A 174 -12.85 -6.90 -14.81
CA ILE A 174 -13.34 -6.49 -13.48
C ILE A 174 -14.85 -6.65 -13.37
N LEU A 175 -15.63 -6.36 -14.42
CA LEU A 175 -17.09 -6.56 -14.39
C LEU A 175 -17.49 -8.03 -14.18
N GLU A 176 -16.69 -8.99 -14.67
CA GLU A 176 -16.98 -10.41 -14.48
C GLU A 176 -16.99 -10.84 -13.00
N LEU A 177 -16.30 -10.11 -12.11
CA LEU A 177 -16.24 -10.40 -10.67
C LEU A 177 -17.59 -10.19 -9.98
N GLU A 178 -18.54 -9.51 -10.61
CA GLU A 178 -19.91 -9.42 -10.11
C GLU A 178 -20.52 -10.81 -9.88
N ASN A 179 -20.14 -11.79 -10.69
CA ASN A 179 -20.62 -13.17 -10.61
C ASN A 179 -19.78 -14.08 -9.70
N TRP A 180 -18.67 -13.57 -9.15
CA TRP A 180 -17.79 -14.33 -8.28
C TRP A 180 -18.32 -14.36 -6.84
N THR A 181 -18.07 -15.46 -6.15
CA THR A 181 -18.25 -15.62 -4.71
C THR A 181 -17.18 -14.84 -3.94
N ASP A 182 -17.45 -14.53 -2.67
CA ASP A 182 -16.46 -13.87 -1.81
C ASP A 182 -15.21 -14.74 -1.64
N GLU A 183 -15.36 -16.07 -1.62
CA GLU A 183 -14.26 -17.04 -1.60
C GLU A 183 -13.42 -17.00 -2.87
N GLU A 184 -14.03 -16.94 -4.06
CA GLU A 184 -13.30 -16.80 -5.33
C GLU A 184 -12.53 -15.48 -5.40
N ILE A 185 -13.14 -14.38 -4.96
CA ILE A 185 -12.46 -13.08 -4.88
C ILE A 185 -11.30 -13.15 -3.89
N LYS A 186 -11.51 -13.69 -2.69
CA LYS A 186 -10.42 -13.87 -1.69
C LYS A 186 -9.29 -14.73 -2.23
N GLN A 187 -9.61 -15.82 -2.93
CA GLN A 187 -8.60 -16.69 -3.55
C GLN A 187 -7.82 -15.94 -4.63
N ALA A 188 -8.47 -15.11 -5.45
CA ALA A 188 -7.82 -14.29 -6.46
C ALA A 188 -6.98 -13.14 -5.88
N CYS A 189 -7.45 -12.50 -4.81
CA CYS A 189 -6.62 -11.58 -4.02
C CYS A 189 -5.41 -12.32 -3.43
N GLY A 190 -5.60 -13.60 -3.09
CA GLY A 190 -4.57 -14.53 -2.69
C GLY A 190 -3.67 -15.04 -3.82
N VAL A 191 -3.89 -14.68 -5.09
CA VAL A 191 -2.94 -14.99 -6.19
C VAL A 191 -1.62 -14.22 -6.01
N TYR A 192 -1.62 -13.18 -5.17
CA TYR A 192 -0.43 -12.49 -4.66
C TYR A 192 0.17 -13.11 -3.39
N GLU A 193 -0.42 -14.17 -2.83
CA GLU A 193 0.23 -15.03 -1.82
C GLU A 193 1.42 -15.81 -2.42
N SER A 194 1.64 -15.77 -3.74
CA SER A 194 2.81 -16.41 -4.38
C SER A 194 3.87 -15.45 -4.92
N SER A 195 3.78 -14.14 -4.65
CA SER A 195 4.81 -13.17 -5.06
C SER A 195 5.00 -11.99 -4.10
N SER A 196 4.05 -11.73 -3.19
CA SER A 196 4.23 -10.83 -2.04
C SER A 196 4.18 -11.66 -0.76
N ASN A 197 5.36 -11.94 -0.23
CA ASN A 197 5.51 -12.81 0.91
C ASN A 197 5.32 -11.99 2.20
N HIS A 198 4.12 -11.41 2.40
CA HIS A 198 3.78 -10.62 3.57
C HIS A 198 3.60 -11.55 4.77
N ILE A 199 4.70 -11.79 5.44
CA ILE A 199 4.77 -12.60 6.64
C ILE A 199 4.18 -11.78 7.78
N ARG A 200 3.08 -12.28 8.37
CA ARG A 200 2.32 -11.61 9.45
C ARG A 200 2.71 -12.06 10.86
N SER A 201 3.61 -13.03 10.96
CA SER A 201 4.12 -13.52 12.25
C SER A 201 5.43 -14.27 12.05
N ILE A 202 6.21 -14.38 13.11
CA ILE A 202 7.41 -15.25 13.11
C ILE A 202 7.04 -16.68 12.71
N SER A 203 5.86 -17.18 13.12
CA SER A 203 5.36 -18.49 12.74
C SER A 203 5.19 -18.65 11.21
N GLU A 204 4.77 -17.59 10.52
CA GLU A 204 4.65 -17.59 9.05
C GLU A 204 6.00 -17.49 8.36
N LEU A 205 6.95 -16.76 8.95
CA LEU A 205 8.33 -16.67 8.47
C LEU A 205 8.96 -18.07 8.42
N VAL A 206 8.72 -18.85 9.47
CA VAL A 206 9.24 -20.21 9.61
C VAL A 206 8.61 -21.17 8.59
N LYS A 207 7.31 -21.05 8.29
CA LYS A 207 6.61 -21.96 7.35
C LYS A 207 7.26 -22.03 5.97
N LYS A 208 7.77 -20.90 5.46
CA LYS A 208 8.42 -20.88 4.15
C LYS A 208 9.79 -21.56 4.18
N SER A 209 10.48 -21.56 5.31
CA SER A 209 11.78 -22.19 5.60
C SER A 209 12.99 -21.81 4.72
N LYS A 210 12.77 -21.40 3.47
CA LYS A 210 13.78 -21.01 2.48
C LYS A 210 13.32 -19.82 1.65
N TYR A 211 14.19 -18.83 1.48
CA TYR A 211 13.86 -17.58 0.81
C TYR A 211 14.80 -17.31 -0.36
N SER A 212 14.22 -16.75 -1.43
CA SER A 212 14.93 -15.94 -2.41
C SER A 212 14.56 -14.48 -2.17
N TYR A 213 15.52 -13.59 -2.32
CA TYR A 213 15.38 -12.17 -2.03
C TYR A 213 16.15 -11.39 -3.08
N LYS A 214 15.45 -10.49 -3.77
CA LYS A 214 16.03 -9.55 -4.72
C LYS A 214 15.59 -8.17 -4.26
N PRO A 215 16.46 -7.39 -3.60
CA PRO A 215 16.08 -6.06 -3.14
C PRO A 215 15.67 -5.20 -4.34
N SER A 216 14.54 -4.54 -4.25
CA SER A 216 14.13 -3.52 -5.22
C SER A 216 14.80 -2.18 -4.90
N THR A 217 14.78 -1.24 -5.85
CA THR A 217 15.20 0.15 -5.59
C THR A 217 14.29 0.89 -4.60
N ALA A 218 13.13 0.32 -4.23
CA ALA A 218 12.24 0.86 -3.21
C ALA A 218 12.54 0.28 -1.81
N ASP A 219 13.11 -0.93 -1.73
CA ASP A 219 13.64 -1.54 -0.50
C ASP A 219 14.99 -0.96 -0.08
N ILE A 220 15.53 -0.06 -0.91
CA ILE A 220 16.79 0.63 -0.74
C ILE A 220 16.44 2.12 -0.73
N ASP A 221 16.60 2.77 0.41
CA ASP A 221 16.21 4.16 0.58
C ASP A 221 16.93 5.07 -0.48
N PRO A 222 16.19 5.96 -1.18
CA PRO A 222 16.73 6.77 -2.28
C PRO A 222 17.81 7.78 -1.88
N ASP A 223 17.89 8.21 -0.61
CA ASP A 223 19.02 9.02 -0.10
C ASP A 223 20.33 8.20 0.00
N PHE A 224 20.22 6.87 -0.19
CA PHE A 224 21.29 5.87 -0.17
C PHE A 224 21.67 5.40 -1.56
N GLY A 225 21.08 6.04 -2.58
CA GLY A 225 21.79 6.51 -3.75
C GLY A 225 21.44 5.83 -5.07
N PRO A 226 20.77 6.52 -6.02
CA PRO A 226 20.73 6.10 -7.43
C PRO A 226 22.07 6.29 -8.18
N ASN A 227 23.16 6.66 -7.51
CA ASN A 227 24.40 7.16 -8.14
C ASN A 227 25.73 6.60 -7.61
N ARG A 228 25.78 5.44 -6.95
CA ARG A 228 27.06 4.73 -6.71
C ARG A 228 26.90 3.24 -7.04
N GLU A 229 27.69 2.76 -8.00
CA GLU A 229 27.74 1.39 -8.52
C GLU A 229 27.38 0.30 -7.49
N TYR A 230 26.14 -0.20 -7.54
CA TYR A 230 25.69 -1.36 -6.78
C TYR A 230 26.41 -2.62 -7.28
N SER A 231 27.33 -3.17 -6.50
CA SER A 231 27.87 -4.52 -6.77
C SER A 231 27.63 -5.50 -5.62
N PHE A 232 26.46 -5.44 -4.97
CA PHE A 232 25.89 -6.60 -4.25
C PHE A 232 25.20 -7.60 -5.19
N GLN A 233 25.26 -7.37 -6.51
CA GLN A 233 24.73 -8.26 -7.56
C GLN A 233 25.12 -9.73 -7.33
N ARG A 234 26.34 -9.97 -6.83
CA ARG A 234 26.84 -11.30 -6.49
C ARG A 234 25.96 -12.02 -5.46
N TYR A 235 25.45 -11.30 -4.47
CA TYR A 235 24.58 -11.82 -3.43
C TYR A 235 23.14 -11.97 -3.92
N ILE A 236 22.62 -11.07 -4.76
CA ILE A 236 21.29 -11.21 -5.38
C ILE A 236 21.16 -12.50 -6.19
N GLU A 237 22.22 -12.87 -6.90
CA GLU A 237 22.19 -14.02 -7.81
C GLU A 237 22.48 -15.36 -7.12
N ASN A 238 23.12 -15.37 -5.95
CA ASN A 238 23.73 -16.59 -5.39
C ASN A 238 23.73 -16.65 -3.85
N HIS A 239 22.68 -16.16 -3.19
CA HIS A 239 22.49 -16.32 -1.76
C HIS A 239 21.59 -17.53 -1.43
N ALA A 240 21.62 -17.93 -0.16
CA ALA A 240 20.59 -18.80 0.39
C ALA A 240 20.15 -18.28 1.75
N ILE A 241 18.86 -18.06 1.94
CA ILE A 241 18.29 -17.63 3.22
C ILE A 241 17.44 -18.77 3.77
N HIS A 242 17.74 -19.18 4.99
CA HIS A 242 17.06 -20.24 5.70
C HIS A 242 16.44 -19.70 6.97
N VAL A 243 15.22 -20.12 7.25
CA VAL A 243 14.53 -19.83 8.50
C VAL A 243 14.07 -21.14 9.11
N SER A 244 14.34 -21.34 10.39
CA SER A 244 13.82 -22.48 11.15
C SER A 244 13.14 -22.02 12.42
N GLN A 245 12.27 -22.87 12.96
CA GLN A 245 11.63 -22.61 14.24
C GLN A 245 12.68 -22.48 15.33
N GLY A 246 12.51 -21.48 16.20
CA GLY A 246 13.25 -21.38 17.46
C GLY A 246 12.59 -22.21 18.56
N VAL A 247 12.70 -21.74 19.80
CA VAL A 247 12.19 -22.45 20.99
C VAL A 247 10.67 -22.60 21.01
N ASN A 248 9.93 -21.66 20.38
CA ASN A 248 8.48 -21.71 20.20
C ASN A 248 8.08 -20.90 18.95
N GLU A 249 6.78 -20.81 18.65
CA GLU A 249 6.22 -20.12 17.46
C GLU A 249 6.57 -18.63 17.30
N ASN A 250 6.98 -17.97 18.39
CA ASN A 250 7.39 -16.57 18.44
C ASN A 250 8.89 -16.36 18.19
N TYR A 251 9.66 -17.45 18.04
CA TYR A 251 11.09 -17.42 17.77
C TYR A 251 11.40 -18.05 16.42
N ALA A 252 12.31 -17.44 15.66
CA ALA A 252 12.89 -18.04 14.47
C ALA A 252 14.40 -17.91 14.49
N HIS A 253 15.09 -18.93 13.98
CA HIS A 253 16.51 -18.83 13.65
C HIS A 253 16.63 -18.50 12.17
N LEU A 254 17.25 -17.37 11.87
CA LEU A 254 17.56 -16.92 10.52
C LEU A 254 19.02 -17.23 10.21
N THR A 255 19.28 -17.77 9.03
CA THR A 255 20.64 -17.93 8.49
C THR A 255 20.69 -17.45 7.04
N ILE A 256 21.56 -16.49 6.76
CA ILE A 256 21.81 -15.96 5.43
C ILE A 256 23.22 -16.36 5.00
N TYR A 257 23.31 -17.11 3.91
CA TYR A 257 24.56 -17.54 3.29
C TYR A 257 24.89 -16.64 2.09
N GLY A 258 26.09 -16.05 2.10
CA GLY A 258 26.66 -15.32 0.96
C GLY A 258 27.53 -16.22 0.05
N LYS A 259 27.79 -15.79 -1.19
CA LYS A 259 28.54 -16.56 -2.21
C LYS A 259 30.05 -16.73 -1.92
N ASP A 260 30.57 -16.25 -0.79
CA ASP A 260 32.00 -16.19 -0.46
C ASP A 260 32.24 -16.42 1.03
N GLU A 261 31.71 -17.52 1.56
CA GLU A 261 32.02 -17.97 2.93
C GLU A 261 31.50 -17.08 4.07
N PHE A 262 30.83 -15.97 3.75
CA PHE A 262 30.09 -15.19 4.74
C PHE A 262 28.80 -15.89 5.14
N THR A 263 28.56 -15.99 6.45
CA THR A 263 27.28 -16.44 7.01
C THR A 263 26.85 -15.48 8.11
N PHE A 264 25.66 -14.93 7.97
CA PHE A 264 24.99 -14.19 9.03
C PHE A 264 23.94 -15.10 9.67
N LYS A 265 23.93 -15.18 11.01
CA LYS A 265 22.85 -15.83 11.75
C LYS A 265 22.30 -14.91 12.81
N CYS A 266 21.04 -15.10 13.15
CA CYS A 266 20.44 -14.50 14.34
C CYS A 266 19.20 -15.28 14.78
N THR A 267 18.77 -15.00 16.00
CA THR A 267 17.44 -15.33 16.50
C THR A 267 16.54 -14.11 16.38
N LEU A 268 15.38 -14.30 15.77
CA LEU A 268 14.31 -13.31 15.65
C LEU A 268 13.24 -13.62 16.70
N VAL A 269 12.86 -12.62 17.49
CA VAL A 269 11.88 -12.75 18.57
C VAL A 269 10.73 -11.77 18.36
N ASP A 270 9.50 -12.28 18.35
CA ASP A 270 8.30 -11.42 18.30
C ASP A 270 8.18 -10.61 19.60
N VAL A 271 8.43 -9.30 19.51
CA VAL A 271 8.43 -8.42 20.69
C VAL A 271 7.06 -8.36 21.33
N LYS A 272 5.98 -8.33 20.55
CA LYS A 272 4.62 -8.20 21.08
C LYS A 272 4.23 -9.43 21.90
N LYS A 273 4.74 -10.60 21.53
CA LYS A 273 4.43 -11.86 22.20
C LYS A 273 5.35 -12.16 23.37
N GLU A 274 6.65 -11.87 23.24
CA GLU A 274 7.67 -12.34 24.18
C GLU A 274 8.26 -11.23 25.05
N THR A 275 8.26 -9.97 24.60
CA THR A 275 8.82 -8.84 25.35
C THR A 275 7.97 -7.57 25.15
N PRO A 276 6.66 -7.60 25.48
CA PRO A 276 5.77 -6.48 25.21
C PRO A 276 6.15 -5.20 25.97
N SER A 277 6.90 -5.30 27.08
CA SER A 277 7.45 -4.16 27.81
C SER A 277 8.43 -3.32 27.01
N LEU A 278 9.04 -3.88 25.94
CA LEU A 278 9.94 -3.17 25.05
C LEU A 278 9.20 -2.21 24.11
N ILE A 279 7.91 -2.44 23.83
CA ILE A 279 7.12 -1.63 22.89
C ILE A 279 7.07 -0.15 23.31
N PRO A 280 6.66 0.20 24.56
CA PRO A 280 6.66 1.60 24.99
C PRO A 280 8.04 2.27 24.93
N ALA A 281 9.12 1.51 25.14
CA ALA A 281 10.48 2.04 25.03
C ALA A 281 10.90 2.29 23.58
N LEU A 282 10.42 1.47 22.64
CA LEU A 282 10.59 1.71 21.20
C LEU A 282 9.83 2.96 20.76
N GLU A 283 8.56 3.09 21.15
CA GLU A 283 7.72 4.26 20.87
C GLU A 283 8.33 5.55 21.45
N ALA A 284 8.74 5.55 22.72
CA ALA A 284 9.35 6.71 23.38
C ALA A 284 10.75 7.07 22.84
N SER A 285 11.38 6.19 22.08
CA SER A 285 12.68 6.47 21.43
C SER A 285 12.54 7.16 20.07
N VAL A 286 11.33 7.53 19.67
CA VAL A 286 11.05 8.39 18.51
C VAL A 286 11.26 9.85 18.92
N ILE A 287 12.08 10.57 18.17
CA ILE A 287 12.21 12.03 18.31
C ILE A 287 11.05 12.60 17.50
N GLU A 288 10.16 13.36 18.15
CA GLU A 288 9.15 14.19 17.47
C GLU A 288 9.88 15.07 16.45
N ASP A 289 9.70 14.81 15.16
CA ASP A 289 9.96 15.84 14.15
C ASP A 289 8.88 16.92 14.34
N ASP A 290 9.27 18.20 14.32
CA ASP A 290 8.45 19.43 14.52
C ASP A 290 7.28 19.60 13.50
N HIS A 291 6.88 18.53 12.82
CA HIS A 291 5.73 18.49 11.94
C HIS A 291 4.57 17.81 12.68
N GLU A 292 3.72 18.65 13.27
CA GLU A 292 2.33 18.28 13.60
C GLU A 292 1.69 17.62 12.37
N ASP A 293 0.90 16.57 12.60
CA ASP A 293 0.13 15.77 11.63
C ASP A 293 0.78 14.47 11.11
N TYR A 294 0.92 13.48 12.00
CA TYR A 294 0.90 12.07 11.57
C TYR A 294 0.08 11.23 12.57
N GLU A 295 -1.19 10.98 12.27
CA GLU A 295 -2.03 10.01 12.99
C GLU A 295 -1.58 8.58 12.62
N PHE A 296 -0.80 7.96 13.51
CA PHE A 296 0.02 6.78 13.19
C PHE A 296 -0.56 5.42 13.62
N TYR A 297 -1.86 5.17 13.38
CA TYR A 297 -2.47 3.90 13.80
C TYR A 297 -3.05 3.00 12.70
N ASP A 298 -3.12 3.41 11.42
CA ASP A 298 -3.89 2.64 10.42
C ASP A 298 -3.09 2.00 9.27
N ALA A 299 -1.76 2.02 9.30
CA ALA A 299 -0.92 1.30 8.32
C ALA A 299 0.36 0.70 8.94
N MET A 300 0.21 -0.30 9.83
CA MET A 300 1.37 -1.04 10.35
C MET A 300 1.68 -2.26 9.46
N PRO A 301 2.93 -2.50 9.04
CA PRO A 301 3.30 -3.74 8.37
C PRO A 301 3.25 -4.96 9.32
N HIS A 302 3.35 -6.11 8.67
CA HIS A 302 2.75 -7.38 9.07
C HIS A 302 3.41 -8.11 10.26
N ILE A 303 4.65 -7.80 10.65
CA ILE A 303 5.22 -8.09 12.00
C ILE A 303 5.68 -6.75 12.58
N GLY A 304 4.99 -6.26 13.62
CA GLY A 304 5.19 -4.89 14.14
C GLY A 304 6.61 -4.60 14.66
N ALA A 305 7.13 -5.42 15.58
CA ALA A 305 8.46 -5.24 16.14
C ALA A 305 9.13 -6.61 16.40
N VAL A 306 10.39 -6.72 16.00
CA VAL A 306 11.23 -7.91 16.22
C VAL A 306 12.47 -7.54 17.02
N GLU A 307 12.81 -8.36 18.00
CA GLU A 307 14.10 -8.29 18.65
C GLU A 307 15.06 -9.26 17.98
N VAL A 308 16.22 -8.76 17.55
CA VAL A 308 17.29 -9.56 16.96
C VAL A 308 18.31 -9.88 18.05
N ARG A 309 18.49 -11.17 18.33
CA ARG A 309 19.39 -11.74 19.36
C ARG A 309 20.33 -12.77 18.74
N ASP A 310 21.32 -13.22 19.49
CA ASP A 310 22.25 -14.30 19.16
C ASP A 310 22.88 -14.11 17.77
N VAL A 311 23.33 -12.89 17.46
CA VAL A 311 23.92 -12.62 16.14
C VAL A 311 25.24 -13.35 16.03
N GLU A 312 25.43 -14.07 14.93
CA GLU A 312 26.71 -14.67 14.55
C GLU A 312 27.13 -14.13 13.18
N TRP A 313 28.40 -13.79 13.07
CA TRP A 313 29.05 -13.44 11.81
C TRP A 313 30.20 -14.40 11.58
N ILE A 314 30.15 -15.14 10.47
CA ILE A 314 31.18 -16.10 10.08
C ILE A 314 31.74 -15.64 8.74
N CYS A 315 33.05 -15.58 8.63
CA CYS A 315 33.80 -15.31 7.41
C CYS A 315 34.89 -16.40 7.30
N LEU A 316 34.91 -17.18 6.22
CA LEU A 316 35.96 -18.20 6.01
C LEU A 316 37.06 -17.73 5.05
N LEU A 317 37.02 -16.46 4.63
CA LEU A 317 38.02 -15.91 3.72
C LEU A 317 39.37 -15.77 4.42
N PRO A 318 40.47 -16.20 3.78
CA PRO A 318 41.81 -16.13 4.38
C PRO A 318 42.35 -14.69 4.53
N GLU A 319 41.90 -13.77 3.67
CA GLU A 319 42.13 -12.33 3.77
C GLU A 319 40.80 -11.62 3.50
N GLU A 320 40.28 -10.90 4.49
CA GLU A 320 38.96 -10.28 4.42
C GLU A 320 39.05 -8.80 3.99
N PRO A 321 38.53 -8.42 2.82
CA PRO A 321 38.30 -7.01 2.52
C PRO A 321 37.03 -6.54 3.28
N LYS A 322 37.20 -5.63 4.25
CA LYS A 322 36.09 -4.96 4.99
C LYS A 322 34.93 -4.54 4.09
N GLU A 323 35.22 -4.05 2.89
CA GLU A 323 34.25 -3.64 1.88
C GLU A 323 33.28 -4.76 1.46
N LEU A 324 33.74 -6.00 1.38
CA LEU A 324 32.90 -7.14 1.01
C LEU A 324 31.95 -7.52 2.15
N GLY A 325 32.43 -7.48 3.39
CA GLY A 325 31.61 -7.64 4.58
C GLY A 325 30.55 -6.56 4.71
N GLU A 326 30.89 -5.29 4.44
CA GLU A 326 29.93 -4.17 4.37
C GLU A 326 28.83 -4.44 3.32
N LYS A 327 29.20 -4.85 2.10
CA LYS A 327 28.24 -5.16 1.03
C LYS A 327 27.30 -6.31 1.41
N PHE A 328 27.81 -7.36 2.06
CA PHE A 328 26.99 -8.46 2.52
C PHE A 328 26.07 -8.04 3.67
N PHE A 329 26.57 -7.24 4.63
CA PHE A 329 25.76 -6.74 5.72
C PHE A 329 24.63 -5.82 5.24
N THR A 330 24.88 -4.94 4.25
CA THR A 330 23.83 -4.14 3.61
C THR A 330 22.75 -5.02 2.99
N PHE A 331 23.12 -6.12 2.33
CA PHE A 331 22.14 -7.10 1.80
C PHE A 331 21.31 -7.75 2.91
N VAL A 332 21.94 -8.15 4.03
CA VAL A 332 21.25 -8.68 5.21
C VAL A 332 20.28 -7.65 5.79
N SER A 333 20.74 -6.41 6.00
CA SER A 333 19.92 -5.31 6.52
C SER A 333 18.72 -5.02 5.62
N SER A 334 18.91 -5.02 4.30
CA SER A 334 17.82 -4.84 3.33
C SER A 334 16.78 -5.98 3.43
N PHE A 335 17.22 -7.24 3.52
CA PHE A 335 16.31 -8.37 3.74
C PHE A 335 15.50 -8.22 5.04
N LEU A 336 16.16 -7.84 6.14
CA LEU A 336 15.49 -7.67 7.44
C LEU A 336 14.50 -6.50 7.42
N ASN A 337 14.89 -5.37 6.82
CA ASN A 337 14.03 -4.18 6.71
C ASN A 337 12.83 -4.39 5.77
N HIS A 338 12.97 -5.26 4.77
CA HIS A 338 11.85 -5.64 3.90
C HIS A 338 10.77 -6.44 4.66
N HIS A 339 11.14 -7.18 5.71
CA HIS A 339 10.21 -8.06 6.43
C HIS A 339 9.79 -7.55 7.81
N PHE A 340 10.54 -6.62 8.40
CA PHE A 340 10.32 -6.12 9.77
C PHE A 340 10.42 -4.60 9.83
N TYR A 341 9.39 -3.99 10.40
CA TYR A 341 9.26 -2.53 10.52
C TYR A 341 10.15 -1.94 11.59
N ASN A 342 10.11 -2.54 12.77
CA ASN A 342 10.98 -2.19 13.87
C ASN A 342 11.86 -3.37 14.23
N ARG A 343 13.16 -3.12 14.15
CA ARG A 343 14.19 -4.04 14.59
C ARG A 343 14.89 -3.42 15.76
N SER A 344 14.98 -4.17 16.84
CA SER A 344 15.71 -3.76 18.03
C SER A 344 16.67 -4.84 18.49
N SER A 345 17.79 -4.44 19.08
CA SER A 345 18.76 -5.34 19.68
C SER A 345 19.40 -4.68 20.89
N ASP A 346 19.73 -5.46 21.92
CA ASP A 346 20.79 -5.05 22.85
C ASP A 346 22.07 -4.82 22.02
N ILE A 347 22.73 -3.68 22.21
CA ILE A 347 23.93 -3.32 21.47
C ILE A 347 25.01 -4.40 21.51
N LYS A 348 25.06 -5.20 22.59
CA LYS A 348 26.00 -6.31 22.75
C LYS A 348 25.78 -7.43 21.76
N GLU A 349 24.52 -7.67 21.36
CA GLU A 349 24.17 -8.67 20.36
C GLU A 349 24.79 -8.31 19.01
N LEU A 350 25.00 -7.02 18.72
CA LEU A 350 25.51 -6.55 17.45
C LEU A 350 27.05 -6.46 17.38
N GLU A 351 27.76 -6.80 18.45
CA GLU A 351 29.23 -6.78 18.46
C GLU A 351 29.87 -7.58 17.30
N PRO A 352 29.36 -8.77 16.91
CA PRO A 352 29.92 -9.55 15.80
C PRO A 352 29.88 -8.86 14.43
N VAL A 353 29.00 -7.88 14.25
CA VAL A 353 28.80 -7.15 12.98
C VAL A 353 29.13 -5.66 13.06
N LYS A 354 29.60 -5.19 14.22
CA LYS A 354 29.83 -3.78 14.54
C LYS A 354 30.72 -3.06 13.54
N GLU A 355 31.77 -3.70 13.04
CA GLU A 355 32.71 -3.10 12.09
C GLU A 355 32.11 -2.91 10.68
N TYR A 356 31.01 -3.61 10.36
CA TYR A 356 30.28 -3.48 9.08
C TYR A 356 29.05 -2.58 9.19
N ILE A 357 28.61 -2.29 10.42
CA ILE A 357 27.48 -1.41 10.73
C ILE A 357 27.83 0.08 10.59
N GLU A 358 29.12 0.47 10.56
CA GLU A 358 29.55 1.87 10.64
C GLU A 358 28.89 2.81 9.61
N LYS A 359 28.55 2.31 8.42
CA LYS A 359 27.80 3.08 7.40
C LYS A 359 26.31 3.25 7.72
N ASP A 360 25.74 2.35 8.52
CA ASP A 360 24.35 2.33 8.95
C ASP A 360 24.15 3.02 10.32
N HIS A 361 25.24 3.35 11.04
CA HIS A 361 25.21 3.86 12.43
C HIS A 361 24.41 5.17 12.60
N TRP A 362 24.20 5.95 11.54
CA TRP A 362 23.49 7.22 11.63
C TRP A 362 21.97 7.06 11.74
N PHE A 363 21.42 5.89 11.40
CA PHE A 363 20.00 5.53 11.56
C PHE A 363 19.68 4.75 12.83
N MET A 364 20.74 4.39 13.55
CA MET A 364 20.66 3.56 14.73
C MET A 364 20.43 4.44 15.95
N MET A 365 19.20 4.43 16.46
CA MET A 365 18.86 5.16 17.67
C MET A 365 19.17 4.30 18.89
N LYS A 366 20.02 4.81 19.76
CA LYS A 366 20.31 4.19 21.06
C LYS A 366 19.26 4.62 22.07
N PHE A 367 18.69 3.67 22.80
CA PHE A 367 17.78 3.95 23.89
C PHE A 367 18.02 2.98 25.06
N PRO A 368 17.82 3.43 26.31
CA PRO A 368 17.93 2.55 27.47
C PRO A 368 16.67 1.69 27.60
N PHE A 369 16.84 0.41 27.91
CA PHE A 369 15.73 -0.49 28.27
C PHE A 369 16.22 -1.56 29.24
N GLU A 370 15.53 -1.73 30.37
CA GLU A 370 15.83 -2.73 31.42
C GLU A 370 17.32 -2.82 31.82
N GLY A 371 18.00 -1.66 31.95
CA GLY A 371 19.41 -1.58 32.35
C GLY A 371 20.42 -1.93 31.25
N LYS A 372 19.95 -2.13 30.01
CA LYS A 372 20.75 -2.36 28.81
C LYS A 372 20.67 -1.14 27.88
N THR A 373 21.61 -1.08 26.93
CA THR A 373 21.56 -0.12 25.83
C THR A 373 21.07 -0.83 24.59
N TYR A 374 19.85 -0.52 24.16
CA TYR A 374 19.29 -1.03 22.93
C TYR A 374 19.62 -0.11 21.77
N ILE A 375 19.67 -0.69 20.58
CA ILE A 375 19.65 0.02 19.32
C ILE A 375 18.39 -0.38 18.56
N ARG A 376 17.76 0.59 17.89
CA ARG A 376 16.77 0.33 16.83
C ARG A 376 17.17 0.97 15.51
N THR A 377 16.67 0.42 14.40
CA THR A 377 16.78 1.03 13.06
C THR A 377 15.59 1.95 12.78
N ARG A 378 15.85 3.20 12.35
CA ARG A 378 14.82 4.17 11.95
C ARG A 378 14.19 3.75 10.61
N GLN A 379 13.10 3.00 10.64
CA GLN A 379 12.06 3.13 9.61
C GLN A 379 10.91 3.89 10.27
N LEU A 380 10.43 4.93 9.58
CA LEU A 380 9.45 5.92 10.01
C LEU A 380 8.36 5.28 10.87
N TRP A 381 8.22 5.74 12.12
CA TRP A 381 7.14 5.38 13.03
C TRP A 381 5.99 6.32 12.90
#